data_AF-A0A8H6UZ96-F1
#
_entry.id   AF-A0A8H6UZ96-F1
#
_cell.length_a   1.000
_cell.length_b   1.000
_cell.length_c   1.000
_cell.angle_alpha   90.00
_cell.angle_beta   90.00
_cell.angle_gamma   90.00
#
_symmetry.space_group_name_H-M   'P 1'
#
loop_
_entity.id
_entity.type
_entity.pdbx_description
1 polymer ?
#
loop_
_entity_poly.entity_id
_entity_poly.type
_entity_poly.pdbx_seq_one_letter_code
_entity_poly.pdbx_strand_id
1 'polypeptide(L)'
;MATKLAPETIVQILKNFETVEEVVVCASACRRFHDVWLCHAPQIIWTIGPKQILAFDDALMAVRATEIVLESYQKEELPPDPFPLSSLSGAVRKPSLSEFQQVRDFEHLAKCAEQIYVEDEEDLKDYIQRDQPDGTALRVLWRERFHNSIYRVLLAGAVLYRAYQEPMHMAANWGLPNFLDKYVEALASDDMSSEPVSGDELDYLMTFAPYNLGESGGIHGSFKTLGEFLVQQGKKSAQQQKLHAQTTEILPTFATTDGLSDSEAAVLFIELGQLLFALEFLVGIQGRAPIIVNGSGSEEHGRTRFAPDLLHKPARTTPVVLFGTFFPEYISTPALAADAVDSHLVATPVCRSSETRPGVGFQHIYLFLHDLHRMAGCDNEFSSQNPAPYPHHQFFEYMFREYLGLRPGLYVPLLAFFSPETEELDESTVAQHAVRMAKAGAMGLITQGTYGEAAHLSHTERARITRTTRHAVAAAGYPQLPVIAGCGAPSTSETLELCQVAFESGAGYALVLPPSTYKAQYTLPRLKAYFEDVAGASPIPVLVYNYPAVTGVDLDAETLASLAGHPNLVGAKLTCNDMGKLNRLVAAVEPATAAERGSGFMCFGGSADATLQTLVGGVCETG
;
A
#
# COMPACT_ATOMS: atom_id res chain seq x y z
N MET A 1 6.51 -7.72 -56.90
CA MET A 1 7.38 -6.88 -56.04
C MET A 1 7.61 -7.48 -54.65
N ALA A 2 6.59 -8.03 -53.98
CA ALA A 2 6.69 -8.58 -52.62
C ALA A 2 7.72 -9.73 -52.42
N THR A 3 8.01 -10.54 -53.45
CA THR A 3 8.97 -11.66 -53.38
C THR A 3 10.44 -11.24 -53.33
N LYS A 4 10.75 -9.94 -53.48
CA LYS A 4 12.13 -9.40 -53.42
C LYS A 4 12.44 -8.59 -52.15
N LEU A 5 11.46 -8.34 -51.28
CA LEU A 5 11.66 -7.54 -50.06
C LEU A 5 12.39 -8.37 -49.00
N ALA A 6 13.44 -7.81 -48.41
CA ALA A 6 14.16 -8.43 -47.31
C ALA A 6 13.22 -8.63 -46.09
N PRO A 7 13.37 -9.72 -45.30
CA PRO A 7 12.55 -9.96 -44.11
C PRO A 7 12.49 -8.75 -43.16
N GLU A 8 13.60 -8.04 -42.99
CA GLU A 8 13.73 -6.85 -42.15
C GLU A 8 12.83 -5.71 -42.65
N THR A 9 12.74 -5.51 -43.97
CA THR A 9 11.83 -4.53 -44.57
C THR A 9 10.38 -4.91 -44.34
N ILE A 10 10.05 -6.20 -44.43
CA ILE A 10 8.70 -6.71 -44.16
C ILE A 10 8.35 -6.48 -42.68
N VAL A 11 9.25 -6.76 -41.74
CA VAL A 11 9.05 -6.47 -40.31
C VAL A 11 8.78 -4.97 -40.08
N GLN A 12 9.52 -4.07 -40.73
CA GLN A 12 9.27 -2.63 -40.60
C GLN A 12 7.91 -2.23 -41.18
N ILE A 13 7.51 -2.79 -42.32
CA ILE A 13 6.17 -2.58 -42.88
C ILE A 13 5.11 -3.04 -41.88
N LEU A 14 5.25 -4.25 -41.34
CA LEU A 14 4.29 -4.80 -40.39
C LEU A 14 4.19 -3.98 -39.09
N LYS A 15 5.29 -3.40 -38.60
CA LYS A 15 5.30 -2.52 -37.40
C LYS A 15 4.59 -1.17 -37.59
N ASN A 16 4.32 -0.77 -38.84
CA ASN A 16 3.66 0.49 -39.14
C ASN A 16 2.13 0.40 -39.14
N PHE A 17 1.54 -0.80 -39.07
CA PHE A 17 0.10 -0.94 -38.88
C PHE A 17 -0.35 -0.45 -37.49
N GLU A 18 -1.64 -0.15 -37.37
CA GLU A 18 -2.24 0.34 -36.13
C GLU A 18 -2.72 -0.81 -35.24
N THR A 19 -3.15 -1.92 -35.86
CA THR A 19 -3.67 -3.08 -35.13
C THR A 19 -2.99 -4.39 -35.53
N VAL A 20 -3.04 -5.38 -34.65
CA VAL A 20 -2.51 -6.73 -34.96
C VAL A 20 -3.42 -7.43 -35.97
N GLU A 21 -4.71 -7.14 -35.96
CA GLU A 21 -5.69 -7.64 -36.92
C GLU A 21 -5.34 -7.19 -38.35
N GLU A 22 -4.95 -5.93 -38.56
CA GLU A 22 -4.46 -5.44 -39.85
C GLU A 22 -3.18 -6.19 -40.30
N VAL A 23 -2.26 -6.44 -39.38
CA VAL A 23 -1.06 -7.25 -39.66
C VAL A 23 -1.44 -8.66 -40.09
N VAL A 24 -2.38 -9.30 -39.39
CA VAL A 24 -2.86 -10.65 -39.72
C VAL A 24 -3.53 -10.65 -41.10
N VAL A 25 -4.37 -9.67 -41.42
CA VAL A 25 -5.00 -9.53 -42.75
C VAL A 25 -3.94 -9.35 -43.83
N CYS A 26 -2.95 -8.47 -43.62
CA CYS A 26 -1.85 -8.23 -44.54
C CYS A 26 -0.98 -9.49 -44.74
N ALA A 27 -0.65 -10.17 -43.64
CA ALA A 27 0.12 -11.40 -43.64
C ALA A 27 -0.63 -12.54 -44.37
N SER A 28 -1.95 -12.60 -44.24
CA SER A 28 -2.80 -13.59 -44.90
C SER A 28 -2.85 -13.40 -46.43
N ALA A 29 -2.57 -12.19 -46.93
CA ALA A 29 -2.58 -11.91 -48.37
C ALA A 29 -1.34 -12.45 -49.12
N CYS A 30 -0.24 -12.79 -48.43
CA CYS A 30 1.01 -13.23 -49.05
C CYS A 30 1.79 -14.20 -48.16
N ARG A 31 2.12 -15.39 -48.69
CA ARG A 31 2.90 -16.43 -47.97
C ARG A 31 4.20 -15.90 -47.34
N ARG A 32 4.94 -15.04 -48.04
CA ARG A 32 6.20 -14.47 -47.49
C ARG A 32 5.95 -13.55 -46.30
N PHE A 33 4.86 -12.78 -46.30
CA PHE A 33 4.50 -11.94 -45.16
C PHE A 33 3.99 -12.80 -43.99
N HIS A 34 3.25 -13.86 -44.29
CA HIS A 34 2.84 -14.86 -43.30
C HIS A 34 4.03 -15.52 -42.61
N ASP A 35 5.03 -15.98 -43.37
CA ASP A 35 6.24 -16.62 -42.82
C ASP A 35 7.03 -15.64 -41.93
N VAL A 36 7.20 -14.39 -42.38
CA VAL A 36 7.86 -13.33 -41.58
C VAL A 36 7.07 -12.98 -40.33
N TRP A 37 5.74 -12.89 -40.42
CA TRP A 37 4.86 -12.66 -39.27
C TRP A 37 5.03 -13.76 -38.23
N LEU A 38 4.98 -15.04 -38.61
CA LEU A 38 5.14 -16.16 -37.66
C LEU A 38 6.51 -16.16 -36.96
N CYS A 39 7.58 -15.78 -37.67
CA CYS A 39 8.92 -15.73 -37.09
C CYS A 39 9.18 -14.48 -36.21
N HIS A 40 8.48 -13.37 -36.45
CA HIS A 40 8.74 -12.08 -35.80
C HIS A 40 7.55 -11.52 -35.01
N ALA A 41 6.46 -12.30 -34.84
CA ALA A 41 5.24 -11.88 -34.15
C ALA A 41 5.52 -11.21 -32.80
N PRO A 42 6.41 -11.72 -31.91
CA PRO A 42 6.65 -11.05 -30.63
C PRO A 42 7.17 -9.62 -30.74
N GLN A 43 8.05 -9.36 -31.70
CA GLN A 43 8.60 -8.02 -31.92
C GLN A 43 7.59 -7.07 -32.55
N ILE A 44 6.72 -7.60 -33.42
CA ILE A 44 5.69 -6.83 -34.10
C ILE A 44 4.56 -6.50 -33.11
N ILE A 45 4.08 -7.48 -32.36
CA ILE A 45 3.06 -7.31 -31.30
C ILE A 45 3.55 -6.31 -30.25
N TRP A 46 4.80 -6.40 -29.78
CA TRP A 46 5.34 -5.41 -28.82
C TRP A 46 5.32 -3.97 -29.36
N THR A 47 5.42 -3.82 -30.68
CA THR A 47 5.42 -2.48 -31.32
C THR A 47 4.01 -1.94 -31.52
N ILE A 48 3.04 -2.81 -31.79
CA ILE A 48 1.67 -2.44 -32.17
C ILE A 48 0.71 -2.49 -30.99
N GLY A 49 0.91 -3.42 -30.05
CA GLY A 49 0.10 -3.61 -28.85
C GLY A 49 -0.19 -2.31 -28.10
N PRO A 50 0.82 -1.51 -27.75
CA PRO A 50 0.62 -0.22 -27.08
C PRO A 50 -0.17 0.82 -27.89
N LYS A 51 -0.28 0.67 -29.23
CA LYS A 51 -1.08 1.60 -30.06
C LYS A 51 -2.58 1.33 -29.96
N GLN A 52 -2.97 0.10 -29.63
CA GLN A 52 -4.38 -0.32 -29.64
C GLN A 52 -4.92 -0.70 -28.25
N ILE A 53 -4.06 -1.03 -27.29
CA ILE A 53 -4.43 -1.44 -25.92
C ILE A 53 -3.80 -0.45 -24.94
N LEU A 54 -4.66 0.21 -24.15
CA LEU A 54 -4.22 1.07 -23.05
C LEU A 54 -3.47 0.24 -22.01
N ALA A 55 -2.37 0.77 -21.47
CA ALA A 55 -1.59 0.10 -20.43
C ALA A 55 -1.14 -1.33 -20.81
N PHE A 56 -0.77 -1.54 -22.08
CA PHE A 56 -0.46 -2.86 -22.66
C PHE A 56 0.56 -3.68 -21.85
N ASP A 57 1.62 -3.05 -21.34
CA ASP A 57 2.66 -3.78 -20.57
C ASP A 57 2.13 -4.22 -19.20
N ASP A 58 1.35 -3.38 -18.50
CA ASP A 58 0.72 -3.74 -17.22
C ASP A 58 -0.30 -4.87 -17.40
N ALA A 59 -1.08 -4.85 -18.49
CA ALA A 59 -1.98 -5.95 -18.85
C ALA A 59 -1.20 -7.25 -19.13
N LEU A 60 -0.10 -7.17 -19.87
CA LEU A 60 0.76 -8.33 -20.15
C LEU A 60 1.40 -8.89 -18.88
N MET A 61 1.82 -8.02 -17.96
CA MET A 61 2.37 -8.43 -16.66
C MET A 61 1.30 -9.13 -15.81
N ALA A 62 0.07 -8.59 -15.76
CA ALA A 62 -1.04 -9.20 -15.04
C ALA A 62 -1.42 -10.58 -15.62
N VAL A 63 -1.45 -10.72 -16.95
CA VAL A 63 -1.65 -12.01 -17.64
C VAL A 63 -0.58 -13.02 -17.22
N ARG A 64 0.71 -12.66 -17.32
CA ARG A 64 1.81 -13.56 -16.99
C ARG A 64 1.84 -13.95 -15.51
N ALA A 65 1.54 -13.00 -14.62
CA ALA A 65 1.43 -13.29 -13.20
C ALA A 65 0.28 -14.27 -12.92
N THR A 66 -0.86 -14.06 -13.58
CA THR A 66 -2.02 -14.96 -13.48
C THR A 66 -1.70 -16.35 -14.02
N GLU A 67 -1.03 -16.47 -15.17
CA GLU A 67 -0.57 -17.75 -15.73
C GLU A 67 0.34 -18.51 -14.77
N ILE A 68 1.31 -17.84 -14.13
CA ILE A 68 2.19 -18.45 -13.12
C ILE A 68 1.37 -19.06 -11.98
N VAL A 69 0.37 -18.33 -11.48
CA VAL A 69 -0.52 -18.83 -10.42
C VAL A 69 -1.37 -19.99 -10.92
N LEU A 70 -1.96 -19.91 -12.11
CA LEU A 70 -2.78 -20.98 -12.69
C LEU A 70 -1.98 -22.26 -12.91
N GLU A 71 -0.76 -22.17 -13.45
CA GLU A 71 0.10 -23.32 -13.65
C GLU A 71 0.47 -23.99 -12.32
N SER A 72 0.77 -23.19 -11.30
CA SER A 72 1.09 -23.68 -9.95
C SER A 72 -0.16 -24.32 -9.32
N TYR A 73 -1.31 -23.66 -9.44
CA TYR A 73 -2.59 -24.13 -8.94
C TYR A 73 -3.02 -25.46 -9.57
N GLN A 74 -2.83 -25.63 -10.87
CA GLN A 74 -3.11 -26.89 -11.58
C GLN A 74 -2.19 -28.04 -11.16
N LYS A 75 -0.95 -27.72 -10.76
CA LYS A 75 0.03 -28.68 -10.25
C LYS A 75 -0.08 -28.91 -8.74
N GLU A 76 -0.97 -28.21 -8.06
CA GLU A 76 -1.09 -28.21 -6.59
C GLU A 76 0.20 -27.77 -5.90
N GLU A 77 0.90 -26.79 -6.48
CA GLU A 77 2.12 -26.18 -5.96
C GLU A 77 1.89 -24.69 -5.65
N LEU A 78 2.74 -24.13 -4.79
CA LEU A 78 2.79 -22.68 -4.59
C LEU A 78 3.60 -22.00 -5.70
N PRO A 79 3.22 -20.78 -6.13
CA PRO A 79 4.04 -19.97 -7.02
C PRO A 79 5.47 -19.74 -6.47
N PRO A 80 6.43 -19.38 -7.34
CA PRO A 80 7.81 -19.13 -6.92
C PRO A 80 7.94 -18.04 -5.84
N ASP A 81 8.90 -18.22 -4.95
CA ASP A 81 9.32 -17.22 -3.95
C ASP A 81 10.83 -16.96 -4.08
N PRO A 82 11.27 -15.72 -4.36
CA PRO A 82 10.44 -14.53 -4.61
C PRO A 82 9.67 -14.61 -5.93
N PHE A 83 8.51 -13.96 -5.98
CA PHE A 83 7.71 -13.87 -7.20
C PHE A 83 8.50 -13.13 -8.31
N PRO A 84 8.55 -13.63 -9.56
CA PRO A 84 9.50 -13.15 -10.57
C PRO A 84 9.03 -11.88 -11.30
N LEU A 85 8.61 -10.85 -10.55
CA LEU A 85 7.95 -9.63 -11.04
C LEU A 85 8.76 -8.88 -12.11
N SER A 86 10.08 -8.80 -11.93
CA SER A 86 10.99 -8.10 -12.86
C SER A 86 11.06 -8.74 -14.25
N SER A 87 10.71 -10.02 -14.37
CA SER A 87 10.77 -10.78 -15.63
C SER A 87 9.48 -10.69 -16.46
N LEU A 88 8.38 -10.20 -15.87
CA LEU A 88 7.07 -10.24 -16.49
C LEU A 88 6.87 -9.19 -17.58
N SER A 89 7.63 -8.10 -17.58
CA SER A 89 7.46 -7.02 -18.57
C SER A 89 7.81 -7.48 -19.98
N GLY A 90 7.04 -6.99 -20.96
CA GLY A 90 7.31 -7.11 -22.38
C GLY A 90 8.61 -6.44 -22.82
N ALA A 91 9.15 -5.52 -22.02
CA ALA A 91 10.48 -4.96 -22.21
C ALA A 91 11.57 -6.04 -22.09
N VAL A 92 11.41 -6.98 -21.15
CA VAL A 92 12.33 -8.08 -20.88
C VAL A 92 12.04 -9.26 -21.80
N ARG A 93 10.79 -9.72 -21.86
CA ARG A 93 10.35 -10.83 -22.70
C ARG A 93 9.21 -10.40 -23.61
N LYS A 94 9.45 -10.30 -24.92
CA LYS A 94 8.41 -9.90 -25.89
C LYS A 94 7.21 -10.87 -25.87
N PRO A 95 5.98 -10.38 -26.05
CA PRO A 95 4.76 -11.19 -25.91
C PRO A 95 4.63 -12.22 -27.04
N SER A 96 4.19 -13.43 -26.72
CA SER A 96 3.74 -14.42 -27.68
C SER A 96 2.35 -14.08 -28.23
N LEU A 97 1.91 -14.77 -29.28
CA LEU A 97 0.55 -14.62 -29.81
C LEU A 97 -0.51 -15.07 -28.80
N SER A 98 -0.22 -16.11 -28.01
CA SER A 98 -1.11 -16.61 -26.95
C SER A 98 -1.27 -15.58 -25.83
N GLU A 99 -0.16 -14.99 -25.39
CA GLU A 99 -0.17 -13.92 -24.38
C GLU A 99 -0.93 -12.69 -24.88
N PHE A 100 -0.76 -12.33 -26.16
CA PHE A 100 -1.50 -11.23 -26.76
C PHE A 100 -3.02 -11.47 -26.76
N GLN A 101 -3.47 -12.69 -27.04
CA GLN A 101 -4.90 -13.03 -26.98
C GLN A 101 -5.44 -12.86 -25.55
N GLN A 102 -4.70 -13.32 -24.54
CA GLN A 102 -5.11 -13.14 -23.14
C GLN A 102 -5.12 -11.68 -22.71
N VAL A 103 -4.18 -10.86 -23.22
CA VAL A 103 -4.20 -9.41 -23.00
C VAL A 103 -5.46 -8.78 -23.59
N ARG A 104 -5.98 -9.28 -24.72
CA ARG A 104 -7.26 -8.83 -25.29
C ARG A 104 -8.46 -9.20 -24.42
N ASP A 105 -8.38 -10.32 -23.71
CA ASP A 105 -9.42 -10.75 -22.76
C ASP A 105 -9.40 -9.88 -21.49
N PHE A 106 -8.21 -9.51 -21.01
CA PHE A 106 -8.03 -8.53 -19.93
C PHE A 106 -8.49 -7.13 -20.34
N GLU A 107 -8.18 -6.68 -21.56
CA GLU A 107 -8.65 -5.41 -22.10
C GLU A 107 -10.18 -5.37 -22.19
N HIS A 108 -10.80 -6.46 -22.63
CA HIS A 108 -12.26 -6.54 -22.70
C HIS A 108 -12.88 -6.44 -21.30
N LEU A 109 -12.31 -7.13 -20.31
CA LEU A 109 -12.72 -7.02 -18.91
C LEU A 109 -12.60 -5.58 -18.39
N ALA A 110 -11.47 -4.91 -18.63
CA ALA A 110 -11.26 -3.52 -18.22
C ALA A 110 -12.24 -2.56 -18.90
N LYS A 111 -12.60 -2.80 -20.18
CA LYS A 111 -13.64 -2.02 -20.87
C LYS A 111 -15.03 -2.23 -20.28
N CYS A 112 -15.40 -3.45 -19.90
CA CYS A 112 -16.67 -3.69 -19.21
C CYS A 112 -16.73 -2.92 -17.88
N ALA A 113 -15.67 -3.00 -17.08
CA ALA A 113 -15.57 -2.22 -15.84
C ALA A 113 -15.64 -0.71 -16.10
N GLU A 114 -14.97 -0.21 -17.14
CA GLU A 114 -15.03 1.20 -17.54
C GLU A 114 -16.46 1.64 -17.89
N GLN A 115 -17.22 0.83 -18.63
CA GLN A 115 -18.60 1.17 -19.00
C GLN A 115 -19.52 1.25 -17.78
N ILE A 116 -19.45 0.27 -16.87
CA ILE A 116 -20.24 0.28 -15.64
C ILE A 116 -19.89 1.52 -14.81
N TYR A 117 -18.60 1.83 -14.70
CA TYR A 117 -18.13 2.95 -13.89
C TYR A 117 -18.62 4.32 -14.39
N VAL A 118 -18.51 4.54 -15.70
CA VAL A 118 -18.94 5.80 -16.32
C VAL A 118 -20.46 5.99 -16.24
N GLU A 119 -21.24 4.90 -16.17
CA GLU A 119 -22.68 5.01 -15.98
C GLU A 119 -23.06 5.34 -14.53
N ASP A 120 -22.38 4.73 -13.55
CA ASP A 120 -22.68 4.92 -12.12
C ASP A 120 -22.30 6.32 -11.58
N GLU A 121 -21.30 6.99 -12.18
CA GLU A 121 -20.80 8.30 -11.71
C GLU A 121 -21.29 9.46 -12.61
N GLU A 122 -22.48 10.00 -12.28
CA GLU A 122 -23.14 11.10 -13.03
C GLU A 122 -22.23 12.32 -13.25
N ASP A 123 -21.46 12.72 -12.24
CA ASP A 123 -20.54 13.87 -12.34
C ASP A 123 -19.42 13.63 -13.36
N LEU A 124 -18.89 12.41 -13.42
CA LEU A 124 -17.86 12.04 -14.39
C LEU A 124 -18.44 11.93 -15.80
N LYS A 125 -19.66 11.38 -15.92
CA LYS A 125 -20.40 11.29 -17.18
C LYS A 125 -20.64 12.68 -17.76
N ASP A 126 -21.08 13.63 -16.94
CA ASP A 126 -21.29 15.02 -17.34
C ASP A 126 -19.96 15.73 -17.67
N TYR A 127 -18.91 15.49 -16.89
CA TYR A 127 -17.59 16.11 -17.12
C TYR A 127 -16.93 15.60 -18.41
N ILE A 128 -17.05 14.30 -18.71
CA ILE A 128 -16.56 13.68 -19.96
C ILE A 128 -17.34 14.18 -21.18
N GLN A 129 -18.64 14.45 -21.04
CA GLN A 129 -19.50 14.90 -22.13
C GLN A 129 -19.38 16.40 -22.45
N ARG A 130 -18.71 17.19 -21.61
CA ARG A 130 -18.45 18.61 -21.91
C ARG A 130 -17.50 18.72 -23.09
N ASP A 131 -18.01 19.28 -24.19
CA ASP A 131 -17.32 19.49 -25.47
C ASP A 131 -16.29 20.64 -25.37
N GLN A 132 -15.29 20.48 -24.51
CA GLN A 132 -14.17 21.40 -24.28
C GLN A 132 -12.86 20.76 -24.77
N PRO A 133 -11.91 21.53 -25.34
CA PRO A 133 -10.63 21.00 -25.83
C PRO A 133 -9.86 20.18 -24.78
N ASP A 134 -9.94 20.60 -23.52
CA ASP A 134 -9.27 19.93 -22.39
C ASP A 134 -9.98 18.63 -21.97
N GLY A 135 -11.31 18.53 -22.16
CA GLY A 135 -12.12 17.38 -21.76
C GLY A 135 -11.75 16.10 -22.52
N THR A 136 -11.39 16.20 -23.80
CA THR A 136 -10.96 15.04 -24.60
C THR A 136 -9.61 14.50 -24.12
N ALA A 137 -8.65 15.38 -23.84
CA ALA A 137 -7.33 14.99 -23.34
C ALA A 137 -7.42 14.35 -21.93
N LEU A 138 -8.24 14.94 -21.06
CA LEU A 138 -8.48 14.42 -19.71
C LEU A 138 -9.18 13.07 -19.73
N ARG A 139 -10.15 12.87 -20.64
CA ARG A 139 -10.80 11.58 -20.84
C ARG A 139 -9.80 10.50 -21.24
N VAL A 140 -8.91 10.77 -22.21
CA VAL A 140 -7.90 9.79 -22.64
C VAL A 140 -6.98 9.42 -21.47
N LEU A 141 -6.52 10.42 -20.72
CA LEU A 141 -5.64 10.22 -19.57
C LEU A 141 -6.33 9.43 -18.44
N TRP A 142 -7.58 9.77 -18.12
CA TRP A 142 -8.35 9.06 -17.11
C TRP A 142 -8.56 7.59 -17.50
N ARG A 143 -8.93 7.31 -18.75
CA ARG A 143 -9.11 5.94 -19.25
C ARG A 143 -7.83 5.13 -19.15
N GLU A 144 -6.69 5.70 -19.58
CA GLU A 144 -5.40 5.04 -19.48
C GLU A 144 -5.06 4.68 -18.02
N ARG A 145 -5.29 5.61 -17.10
CA ARG A 145 -5.06 5.40 -15.66
C ARG A 145 -6.00 4.40 -15.01
N PHE A 146 -7.28 4.44 -15.38
CA PHE A 146 -8.27 3.49 -14.93
C PHE A 146 -7.86 2.08 -15.36
N HIS A 147 -7.53 1.88 -16.63
CA HIS A 147 -7.07 0.59 -17.15
C HIS A 147 -5.78 0.11 -16.47
N ASN A 148 -4.78 0.99 -16.31
CA ASN A 148 -3.56 0.68 -15.52
C ASN A 148 -3.91 0.15 -14.13
N SER A 149 -4.84 0.82 -13.44
CA SER A 149 -5.23 0.48 -12.07
C SER A 149 -5.92 -0.89 -12.01
N ILE A 150 -6.83 -1.17 -12.95
CA ILE A 150 -7.46 -2.50 -13.08
C ILE A 150 -6.40 -3.59 -13.25
N TYR A 151 -5.46 -3.43 -14.20
CA TYR A 151 -4.43 -4.46 -14.44
C TYR A 151 -3.49 -4.64 -13.25
N ARG A 152 -3.15 -3.56 -12.55
CA ARG A 152 -2.29 -3.62 -11.36
C ARG A 152 -2.97 -4.25 -10.15
N VAL A 153 -4.27 -4.08 -9.99
CA VAL A 153 -5.05 -4.83 -8.99
C VAL A 153 -5.04 -6.32 -9.31
N LEU A 154 -5.23 -6.71 -10.58
CA LEU A 154 -5.13 -8.11 -11.02
C LEU A 154 -3.72 -8.68 -10.82
N LEU A 155 -2.69 -7.91 -11.16
CA LEU A 155 -1.28 -8.25 -10.92
C LEU A 155 -1.01 -8.46 -9.43
N ALA A 156 -1.46 -7.54 -8.57
CA ALA A 156 -1.27 -7.62 -7.14
C ALA A 156 -1.92 -8.87 -6.54
N GLY A 157 -3.11 -9.24 -7.02
CA GLY A 157 -3.79 -10.48 -6.62
C GLY A 157 -2.95 -11.72 -6.92
N ALA A 158 -2.36 -11.79 -8.12
CA ALA A 158 -1.49 -12.90 -8.50
C ALA A 158 -0.17 -12.92 -7.72
N VAL A 159 0.49 -11.77 -7.54
CA VAL A 159 1.80 -11.66 -6.85
C VAL A 159 1.70 -12.07 -5.39
N LEU A 160 0.63 -11.67 -4.70
CA LEU A 160 0.44 -11.94 -3.27
C LEU A 160 -0.27 -13.26 -2.98
N TYR A 161 -0.65 -14.02 -4.02
CA TYR A 161 -1.30 -15.33 -3.87
C TYR A 161 -0.56 -16.22 -2.87
N ARG A 162 0.76 -16.36 -3.02
CA ARG A 162 1.56 -17.24 -2.16
C ARG A 162 1.47 -16.82 -0.71
N ALA A 163 1.64 -15.53 -0.41
CA ALA A 163 1.67 -15.01 0.95
C ALA A 163 0.40 -15.41 1.75
N TYR A 164 -0.76 -15.46 1.09
CA TYR A 164 -2.04 -15.82 1.70
C TYR A 164 -2.42 -17.31 1.60
N GLN A 165 -1.84 -18.06 0.65
CA GLN A 165 -2.19 -19.48 0.43
C GLN A 165 -1.16 -20.45 1.01
N GLU A 166 0.05 -19.99 1.30
CA GLU A 166 1.14 -20.81 1.83
C GLU A 166 0.79 -21.51 3.16
N PRO A 167 0.12 -20.88 4.15
CA PRO A 167 -0.29 -21.58 5.37
C PRO A 167 -1.26 -22.74 5.07
N MET A 168 -2.07 -22.63 4.03
CA MET A 168 -3.06 -23.64 3.66
C MET A 168 -2.39 -24.85 2.99
N HIS A 169 -1.34 -24.59 2.22
CA HIS A 169 -0.54 -25.62 1.56
C HIS A 169 0.36 -26.38 2.55
N MET A 170 0.96 -25.68 3.49
CA MET A 170 1.96 -26.24 4.41
C MET A 170 1.37 -26.91 5.67
N ALA A 171 0.06 -26.77 5.91
CA ALA A 171 -0.57 -27.23 7.16
C ALA A 171 -0.38 -28.73 7.42
N ALA A 172 -0.46 -29.57 6.38
CA ALA A 172 -0.25 -31.01 6.52
C ALA A 172 1.18 -31.37 6.95
N ASN A 173 2.19 -30.64 6.48
CA ASN A 173 3.59 -30.85 6.86
C ASN A 173 3.84 -30.47 8.33
N TRP A 174 3.01 -29.58 8.87
CA TRP A 174 2.99 -29.16 10.27
C TRP A 174 2.11 -30.04 11.17
N GLY A 175 1.49 -31.11 10.63
CA GLY A 175 0.63 -32.00 11.39
C GLY A 175 -0.82 -31.51 11.55
N LEU A 176 -1.24 -30.53 10.76
CA LEU A 176 -2.56 -29.90 10.78
C LEU A 176 -3.35 -30.16 9.49
N PRO A 177 -3.65 -31.43 9.13
CA PRO A 177 -4.30 -31.75 7.87
C PRO A 177 -5.66 -31.05 7.74
N ASN A 178 -6.60 -31.25 8.66
CA ASN A 178 -7.99 -30.75 8.48
C ASN A 178 -8.18 -29.32 9.00
N PHE A 179 -7.10 -28.54 9.03
CA PHE A 179 -7.07 -27.20 9.59
C PHE A 179 -8.16 -26.27 9.00
N LEU A 180 -8.24 -26.20 7.67
CA LEU A 180 -9.25 -25.38 7.00
C LEU A 180 -10.65 -25.96 7.02
N ASP A 181 -10.78 -27.28 6.90
CA ASP A 181 -12.07 -27.95 6.83
C ASP A 181 -12.87 -27.70 8.12
N LYS A 182 -12.21 -27.77 9.29
CA LYS A 182 -12.80 -27.41 10.59
C LYS A 182 -13.30 -25.96 10.63
N TYR A 183 -12.50 -25.04 10.09
CA TYR A 183 -12.83 -23.62 10.07
C TYR A 183 -14.08 -23.36 9.21
N VAL A 184 -14.13 -23.94 8.01
CA VAL A 184 -15.28 -23.84 7.10
C VAL A 184 -16.53 -24.51 7.70
N GLU A 185 -16.39 -25.66 8.34
CA GLU A 185 -17.49 -26.35 9.04
C GLU A 185 -18.05 -25.52 10.20
N ALA A 186 -17.18 -24.88 10.99
CA ALA A 186 -17.59 -23.99 12.08
C ALA A 186 -18.40 -22.80 11.55
N LEU A 187 -17.93 -22.15 10.49
CA LEU A 187 -18.61 -21.03 9.84
C LEU A 187 -19.98 -21.42 9.26
N ALA A 188 -20.08 -22.60 8.65
CA ALA A 188 -21.35 -23.08 8.07
C ALA A 188 -22.39 -23.45 9.14
N SER A 189 -21.97 -23.67 10.39
CA SER A 189 -22.83 -24.12 11.48
C SER A 189 -23.54 -22.99 12.23
N ASP A 190 -23.18 -21.71 11.99
CA ASP A 190 -23.65 -20.52 12.73
C ASP A 190 -23.42 -20.60 14.26
N ASP A 191 -22.66 -21.61 14.74
CA ASP A 191 -22.35 -21.85 16.15
C ASP A 191 -21.06 -21.15 16.56
N MET A 192 -21.20 -19.85 16.86
CA MET A 192 -20.12 -18.98 17.33
C MET A 192 -19.60 -19.32 18.75
N SER A 193 -20.10 -20.40 19.39
CA SER A 193 -19.63 -20.83 20.72
C SER A 193 -18.38 -21.71 20.67
N SER A 194 -18.05 -22.27 19.50
CA SER A 194 -16.85 -23.07 19.27
C SER A 194 -15.67 -22.21 18.84
N GLU A 195 -14.47 -22.47 19.39
CA GLU A 195 -13.23 -21.88 18.88
C GLU A 195 -12.91 -22.54 17.53
N PRO A 196 -12.90 -21.78 16.41
CA PRO A 196 -12.79 -22.36 15.08
C PRO A 196 -11.34 -22.74 14.71
N VAL A 197 -10.39 -22.35 15.56
CA VAL A 197 -8.96 -22.65 15.50
C VAL A 197 -8.52 -23.05 16.91
N SER A 198 -7.54 -23.94 17.06
CA SER A 198 -6.94 -24.30 18.36
C SER A 198 -5.66 -23.50 18.64
N GLY A 199 -5.16 -23.52 19.88
CA GLY A 199 -3.91 -22.82 20.24
C GLY A 199 -2.70 -23.22 19.37
N ASP A 200 -2.52 -24.51 19.11
CA ASP A 200 -1.41 -25.00 18.27
C ASP A 200 -1.56 -24.55 16.80
N GLU A 201 -2.81 -24.43 16.31
CA GLU A 201 -3.10 -23.94 14.96
C GLU A 201 -2.88 -22.41 14.85
N LEU A 202 -3.15 -21.65 15.91
CA LEU A 202 -2.84 -20.22 16.02
C LEU A 202 -1.33 -19.99 15.99
N ASP A 203 -0.56 -20.72 16.80
CA ASP A 203 0.92 -20.62 16.83
C ASP A 203 1.52 -20.92 15.45
N TYR A 204 0.96 -21.90 14.73
CA TYR A 204 1.33 -22.22 13.35
C TYR A 204 1.11 -21.04 12.39
N LEU A 205 -0.08 -20.44 12.41
CA LEU A 205 -0.44 -19.35 11.49
C LEU A 205 0.43 -18.12 11.72
N MET A 206 0.73 -17.80 12.97
CA MET A 206 1.57 -16.68 13.37
C MET A 206 2.99 -16.75 12.82
N THR A 207 3.44 -17.92 12.33
CA THR A 207 4.73 -18.05 11.63
C THR A 207 4.73 -17.45 10.22
N PHE A 208 3.56 -17.20 9.63
CA PHE A 208 3.42 -16.61 8.30
C PHE A 208 3.16 -15.12 8.38
N ALA A 209 3.92 -14.35 7.61
CA ALA A 209 3.92 -12.89 7.67
C ALA A 209 2.52 -12.24 7.66
N PRO A 210 1.60 -12.54 6.72
CA PRO A 210 0.28 -11.87 6.69
C PRO A 210 -0.64 -12.20 7.88
N TYR A 211 -0.31 -13.23 8.65
CA TYR A 211 -1.06 -13.71 9.81
C TYR A 211 -0.35 -13.43 11.13
N ASN A 212 0.89 -12.91 11.09
CA ASN A 212 1.68 -12.58 12.27
C ASN A 212 1.18 -11.28 12.89
N LEU A 213 0.62 -11.38 14.10
CA LEU A 213 0.01 -10.29 14.86
C LEU A 213 0.99 -9.49 15.74
N GLY A 214 2.28 -9.87 15.78
CA GLY A 214 3.26 -9.30 16.71
C GLY A 214 4.50 -8.64 16.08
N GLU A 215 4.91 -9.05 14.87
CA GLU A 215 6.12 -8.54 14.21
C GLU A 215 5.80 -7.97 12.82
N SER A 216 5.71 -6.65 12.69
CA SER A 216 5.44 -6.01 11.39
C SER A 216 6.52 -6.28 10.34
N GLY A 217 7.77 -6.55 10.76
CA GLY A 217 8.89 -6.81 9.86
C GLY A 217 8.63 -7.89 8.82
N GLY A 218 7.91 -8.96 9.18
CA GLY A 218 7.53 -10.03 8.26
C GLY A 218 6.51 -9.58 7.20
N ILE A 219 5.51 -8.80 7.63
CA ILE A 219 4.46 -8.23 6.77
C ILE A 219 5.10 -7.34 5.70
N HIS A 220 6.04 -6.48 6.09
CA HIS A 220 6.74 -5.58 5.16
C HIS A 220 7.48 -6.33 4.04
N GLY A 221 8.10 -7.47 4.35
CA GLY A 221 8.82 -8.30 3.38
C GLY A 221 7.94 -8.84 2.25
N SER A 222 6.71 -9.26 2.59
CA SER A 222 5.77 -9.85 1.63
C SER A 222 5.28 -8.85 0.57
N PHE A 223 5.16 -7.58 0.94
CA PHE A 223 4.67 -6.52 0.05
C PHE A 223 5.79 -5.77 -0.68
N LYS A 224 7.03 -5.89 -0.24
CA LYS A 224 8.16 -5.08 -0.69
C LYS A 224 8.36 -5.06 -2.20
N THR A 225 8.47 -6.24 -2.80
CA THR A 225 8.73 -6.36 -4.25
C THR A 225 7.63 -5.70 -5.09
N LEU A 226 6.37 -5.89 -4.69
CA LEU A 226 5.22 -5.28 -5.37
C LEU A 226 5.18 -3.77 -5.18
N GLY A 227 5.42 -3.30 -3.95
CA GLY A 227 5.44 -1.87 -3.63
C GLY A 227 6.53 -1.12 -4.39
N GLU A 228 7.75 -1.65 -4.42
CA GLU A 228 8.88 -1.04 -5.14
C GLU A 228 8.59 -0.92 -6.64
N PHE A 229 7.98 -1.96 -7.22
CA PHE A 229 7.59 -1.97 -8.62
C PHE A 229 6.56 -0.90 -8.96
N LEU A 230 5.45 -0.82 -8.22
CA LEU A 230 4.39 0.17 -8.49
C LEU A 230 4.94 1.59 -8.45
N VAL A 231 5.86 1.83 -7.52
CA VAL A 231 6.51 3.12 -7.35
C VAL A 231 7.47 3.42 -8.50
N GLN A 232 8.27 2.46 -8.95
CA GLN A 232 9.14 2.64 -10.11
C GLN A 232 8.34 2.93 -11.39
N GLN A 233 7.20 2.25 -11.58
CA GLN A 233 6.34 2.51 -12.74
C GLN A 233 5.71 3.91 -12.68
N GLY A 234 5.17 4.31 -11.52
CA GLY A 234 4.66 5.66 -11.34
C GLY A 234 5.71 6.72 -11.68
N LYS A 235 6.95 6.56 -11.20
CA LYS A 235 8.07 7.48 -11.50
C LYS A 235 8.40 7.57 -13.00
N LYS A 236 8.42 6.44 -13.72
CA LYS A 236 8.66 6.44 -15.17
C LYS A 236 7.57 7.19 -15.93
N SER A 237 6.31 7.01 -15.55
CA SER A 237 5.17 7.71 -16.17
C SER A 237 5.21 9.22 -15.89
N ALA A 238 5.58 9.62 -14.67
CA ALA A 238 5.73 11.02 -14.28
C ALA A 238 6.83 11.76 -15.07
N GLN A 239 7.95 11.09 -15.36
CA GLN A 239 9.03 11.67 -16.18
C GLN A 239 8.63 11.87 -17.64
N GLN A 240 7.62 11.13 -18.12
CA GLN A 240 7.14 11.20 -19.50
C GLN A 240 6.04 12.26 -19.70
N GLN A 241 5.39 12.74 -18.63
CA GLN A 241 4.25 13.66 -18.71
C GLN A 241 4.42 14.86 -17.75
N LYS A 242 4.33 16.10 -18.26
CA LYS A 242 4.20 17.32 -17.43
C LYS A 242 2.77 17.40 -16.87
N LEU A 243 2.48 16.65 -15.82
CA LEU A 243 1.12 16.46 -15.34
C LEU A 243 0.93 17.08 -13.96
N HIS A 244 0.38 18.29 -13.86
CA HIS A 244 0.21 18.90 -12.53
C HIS A 244 -1.02 19.78 -12.25
N ALA A 245 -1.91 20.06 -13.22
CA ALA A 245 -3.00 21.01 -12.94
C ALA A 245 -4.42 20.42 -12.95
N GLN A 246 -4.73 19.46 -13.83
CA GLN A 246 -6.12 19.10 -14.14
C GLN A 246 -6.65 17.84 -13.42
N THR A 247 -5.78 16.96 -12.90
CA THR A 247 -6.22 15.71 -12.25
C THR A 247 -6.77 15.92 -10.83
N THR A 248 -6.37 17.01 -10.17
CA THR A 248 -6.67 17.28 -8.75
C THR A 248 -8.13 17.71 -8.53
N GLU A 249 -8.83 18.17 -9.57
CA GLU A 249 -10.24 18.60 -9.48
C GLU A 249 -11.23 17.43 -9.40
N ILE A 250 -10.88 16.23 -9.87
CA ILE A 250 -11.80 15.08 -10.00
C ILE A 250 -11.83 14.20 -8.73
N LEU A 251 -10.85 14.32 -7.82
CA LEU A 251 -10.74 13.49 -6.60
C LEU A 251 -10.52 14.36 -5.34
N PRO A 252 -11.56 15.02 -4.80
CA PRO A 252 -11.41 16.09 -3.82
C PRO A 252 -10.98 15.63 -2.42
N THR A 253 -11.23 14.37 -2.04
CA THR A 253 -11.15 13.93 -0.64
C THR A 253 -9.75 13.54 -0.18
N PHE A 254 -8.79 13.42 -1.09
CA PHE A 254 -7.52 12.79 -0.81
C PHE A 254 -6.31 13.65 -1.20
N ALA A 255 -6.43 14.57 -2.17
CA ALA A 255 -5.26 15.27 -2.71
C ALA A 255 -4.91 16.57 -1.96
N THR A 256 -3.82 16.56 -1.19
CA THR A 256 -2.80 17.64 -1.17
C THR A 256 -1.48 17.05 -0.67
N THR A 257 -0.41 17.08 -1.47
CA THR A 257 0.89 16.48 -1.12
C THR A 257 2.04 17.44 -1.39
N ASP A 258 2.68 17.94 -0.34
CA ASP A 258 3.95 18.68 -0.43
C ASP A 258 5.12 17.84 0.14
N GLY A 259 6.26 17.85 -0.54
CA GLY A 259 7.58 17.45 0.00
C GLY A 259 8.26 16.24 -0.64
N LEU A 260 7.69 15.64 -1.69
CA LEU A 260 8.53 15.15 -2.80
C LEU A 260 8.72 16.36 -3.75
N SER A 261 9.43 16.26 -4.88
CA SER A 261 9.03 17.19 -5.97
C SER A 261 7.52 16.99 -6.15
N ASP A 262 6.69 18.04 -6.20
CA ASP A 262 5.22 17.94 -6.14
C ASP A 262 4.66 16.86 -7.10
N SER A 263 5.39 16.59 -8.18
CA SER A 263 5.28 15.47 -9.10
C SER A 263 5.25 14.07 -8.46
N GLU A 264 6.26 13.64 -7.68
CA GLU A 264 6.40 12.24 -7.27
C GLU A 264 5.43 11.84 -6.14
N ALA A 265 5.13 12.75 -5.20
CA ALA A 265 4.15 12.49 -4.15
C ALA A 265 2.75 12.45 -4.73
N ALA A 266 2.42 13.43 -5.60
CA ALA A 266 1.14 13.44 -6.29
C ALA A 266 0.98 12.18 -7.13
N VAL A 267 2.02 11.71 -7.84
CA VAL A 267 1.95 10.49 -8.64
C VAL A 267 1.72 9.27 -7.78
N LEU A 268 2.47 9.08 -6.68
CA LEU A 268 2.26 7.92 -5.80
C LEU A 268 0.89 7.94 -5.14
N PHE A 269 0.45 9.11 -4.71
CA PHE A 269 -0.83 9.29 -4.06
C PHE A 269 -1.99 9.09 -5.04
N ILE A 270 -1.89 9.61 -6.26
CA ILE A 270 -2.86 9.40 -7.33
C ILE A 270 -2.90 7.93 -7.74
N GLU A 271 -1.74 7.29 -7.95
CA GLU A 271 -1.68 5.89 -8.36
C GLU A 271 -2.23 4.96 -7.27
N LEU A 272 -1.88 5.18 -5.99
CA LEU A 272 -2.43 4.40 -4.87
C LEU A 272 -3.91 4.66 -4.66
N GLY A 273 -4.36 5.91 -4.77
CA GLY A 273 -5.77 6.26 -4.71
C GLY A 273 -6.58 5.61 -5.83
N GLN A 274 -6.06 5.61 -7.06
CA GLN A 274 -6.71 4.96 -8.20
C GLN A 274 -6.68 3.42 -8.10
N LEU A 275 -5.64 2.83 -7.52
CA LEU A 275 -5.58 1.40 -7.23
C LEU A 275 -6.62 1.00 -6.18
N LEU A 276 -6.71 1.74 -5.07
CA LEU A 276 -7.71 1.51 -4.03
C LEU A 276 -9.12 1.66 -4.60
N PHE A 277 -9.32 2.69 -5.41
CA PHE A 277 -10.59 2.93 -6.08
C PHE A 277 -10.98 1.80 -7.05
N ALA A 278 -10.05 1.37 -7.90
CA ALA A 278 -10.26 0.24 -8.80
C ALA A 278 -10.58 -1.03 -8.02
N LEU A 279 -9.93 -1.24 -6.87
CA LEU A 279 -10.23 -2.35 -5.97
C LEU A 279 -11.65 -2.24 -5.41
N GLU A 280 -12.01 -1.13 -4.77
CA GLU A 280 -13.36 -0.89 -4.23
C GLU A 280 -14.44 -1.12 -5.28
N PHE A 281 -14.21 -0.62 -6.50
CA PHE A 281 -15.15 -0.73 -7.61
C PHE A 281 -15.29 -2.17 -8.12
N LEU A 282 -14.18 -2.91 -8.23
CA LEU A 282 -14.22 -4.31 -8.71
C LEU A 282 -14.83 -5.27 -7.68
N VAL A 283 -14.42 -5.16 -6.40
CA VAL A 283 -14.72 -6.19 -5.39
C VAL A 283 -15.68 -5.76 -4.28
N GLY A 284 -16.09 -4.49 -4.22
CA GLY A 284 -17.09 -3.99 -3.26
C GLY A 284 -16.56 -3.98 -1.83
N ILE A 285 -16.06 -2.83 -1.38
CA ILE A 285 -15.53 -2.65 -0.02
C ILE A 285 -16.16 -1.37 0.57
N GLN A 286 -16.20 -1.25 1.91
CA GLN A 286 -16.69 -0.07 2.64
C GLN A 286 -18.13 0.35 2.31
N GLY A 287 -19.03 -0.63 2.10
CA GLY A 287 -20.46 -0.36 1.90
C GLY A 287 -20.87 -0.04 0.46
N ARG A 288 -19.95 -0.09 -0.51
CA ARG A 288 -20.26 -0.06 -1.95
C ARG A 288 -20.62 -1.47 -2.47
N ALA A 289 -21.56 -1.54 -3.41
CA ALA A 289 -21.93 -2.80 -4.05
C ALA A 289 -20.85 -3.22 -5.08
N PRO A 290 -20.42 -4.49 -5.11
CA PRO A 290 -19.45 -4.96 -6.09
C PRO A 290 -20.08 -5.09 -7.47
N ILE A 291 -19.31 -4.76 -8.52
CA ILE A 291 -19.72 -5.02 -9.90
C ILE A 291 -19.47 -6.48 -10.32
N ILE A 292 -18.47 -7.12 -9.69
CA ILE A 292 -18.21 -8.56 -9.86
C ILE A 292 -19.03 -9.32 -8.83
N VAL A 293 -19.97 -10.15 -9.29
CA VAL A 293 -20.85 -10.98 -8.47
C VAL A 293 -20.50 -12.46 -8.58
N ASN A 294 -20.87 -13.23 -7.58
CA ASN A 294 -20.64 -14.69 -7.58
C ASN A 294 -21.68 -15.42 -8.46
N GLY A 295 -21.20 -16.19 -9.44
CA GLY A 295 -22.06 -16.95 -10.36
C GLY A 295 -22.85 -18.09 -9.72
N SER A 296 -22.44 -18.56 -8.54
CA SER A 296 -23.22 -19.50 -7.74
C SER A 296 -24.37 -18.84 -6.98
N GLY A 297 -24.39 -17.50 -6.93
CA GLY A 297 -25.33 -16.74 -6.10
C GLY A 297 -25.09 -16.88 -4.60
N SER A 298 -24.01 -17.56 -4.19
CA SER A 298 -23.66 -17.68 -2.78
C SER A 298 -23.03 -16.39 -2.27
N GLU A 299 -23.33 -16.06 -1.00
CA GLU A 299 -22.69 -14.92 -0.36
C GLU A 299 -21.19 -15.11 -0.18
N GLU A 300 -20.65 -16.30 -0.51
CA GLU A 300 -19.33 -16.89 -0.19
C GLU A 300 -18.08 -16.08 -0.56
N HIS A 301 -18.24 -14.91 -1.15
CA HIS A 301 -17.12 -13.99 -1.40
C HIS A 301 -17.45 -12.53 -1.09
N GLY A 302 -18.48 -12.23 -0.27
CA GLY A 302 -18.96 -10.87 0.00
C GLY A 302 -19.53 -10.15 -1.24
N ARG A 303 -19.82 -10.92 -2.30
CA ARG A 303 -20.17 -10.44 -3.65
C ARG A 303 -21.60 -10.80 -4.06
N THR A 304 -22.51 -10.96 -3.10
CA THR A 304 -23.92 -11.29 -3.39
C THR A 304 -24.78 -10.07 -3.65
N ARG A 305 -25.12 -9.87 -4.91
CA ARG A 305 -26.42 -9.33 -5.33
C ARG A 305 -26.84 -10.01 -6.64
N PHE A 306 -28.09 -10.50 -6.65
CA PHE A 306 -29.05 -10.65 -7.77
C PHE A 306 -28.46 -10.74 -9.21
N ALA A 307 -28.67 -11.75 -10.06
CA ALA A 307 -29.79 -12.68 -10.21
C ALA A 307 -29.39 -13.87 -11.13
N PRO A 308 -29.91 -15.10 -10.91
CA PRO A 308 -29.73 -16.23 -11.82
C PRO A 308 -30.31 -16.00 -13.23
N ASP A 309 -31.18 -15.00 -13.39
CA ASP A 309 -31.82 -14.64 -14.66
C ASP A 309 -30.93 -13.76 -15.57
N LEU A 310 -29.83 -13.20 -15.05
CA LEU A 310 -28.80 -12.43 -15.79
C LEU A 310 -27.68 -13.32 -16.34
N LEU A 311 -27.74 -14.64 -16.12
CA LEU A 311 -26.83 -15.65 -16.70
C LEU A 311 -27.07 -15.79 -18.22
N HIS A 312 -26.86 -14.72 -18.97
CA HIS A 312 -26.65 -14.84 -20.41
C HIS A 312 -25.45 -15.76 -20.66
N LYS A 313 -25.49 -16.57 -21.71
CA LYS A 313 -24.35 -17.40 -22.12
C LYS A 313 -23.10 -16.51 -22.17
N PRO A 314 -22.05 -16.79 -21.37
CA PRO A 314 -20.86 -15.96 -21.34
C PRO A 314 -20.26 -15.93 -22.74
N ALA A 315 -20.05 -14.72 -23.27
CA ALA A 315 -19.44 -14.56 -24.58
C ALA A 315 -17.91 -14.65 -24.50
N ARG A 316 -17.35 -14.25 -23.36
CA ARG A 316 -15.93 -14.36 -23.03
C ARG A 316 -15.75 -14.70 -21.56
N THR A 317 -14.69 -15.44 -21.27
CA THR A 317 -14.31 -15.85 -19.93
C THR A 317 -12.82 -15.58 -19.75
N THR A 318 -12.48 -14.79 -18.75
CA THR A 318 -11.10 -14.36 -18.48
C THR A 318 -10.65 -14.95 -17.13
N PRO A 319 -9.58 -15.77 -17.09
CA PRO A 319 -9.06 -16.22 -15.81
C PRO A 319 -8.30 -15.09 -15.12
N VAL A 320 -8.50 -14.93 -13.82
CA VAL A 320 -7.88 -13.88 -13.00
C VAL A 320 -7.53 -14.43 -11.61
N VAL A 321 -6.67 -13.71 -10.90
CA VAL A 321 -6.54 -13.82 -9.44
C VAL A 321 -6.89 -12.46 -8.86
N LEU A 322 -8.06 -12.33 -8.24
CA LEU A 322 -8.49 -11.03 -7.72
C LEU A 322 -7.77 -10.73 -6.40
N PHE A 323 -7.22 -9.53 -6.29
CA PHE A 323 -6.70 -9.00 -5.03
C PHE A 323 -7.79 -8.95 -3.97
N GLY A 324 -7.44 -9.27 -2.73
CA GLY A 324 -8.41 -9.63 -1.71
C GLY A 324 -8.67 -11.12 -1.76
N THR A 325 -9.24 -11.65 -2.86
CA THR A 325 -9.60 -13.08 -2.86
C THR A 325 -8.44 -14.06 -2.87
N PHE A 326 -7.37 -13.74 -3.60
CA PHE A 326 -6.20 -14.61 -3.76
C PHE A 326 -6.56 -16.03 -4.17
N PHE A 327 -7.63 -16.20 -4.96
CA PHE A 327 -8.01 -17.46 -5.60
C PHE A 327 -8.16 -17.27 -7.11
N PRO A 328 -7.80 -18.29 -7.92
CA PRO A 328 -8.06 -18.26 -9.34
C PRO A 328 -9.56 -18.38 -9.63
N GLU A 329 -10.07 -17.42 -10.39
CA GLU A 329 -11.46 -17.35 -10.82
C GLU A 329 -11.55 -17.07 -12.32
N TYR A 330 -12.66 -17.50 -12.91
CA TYR A 330 -13.10 -17.12 -14.24
C TYR A 330 -14.11 -15.98 -14.14
N ILE A 331 -13.79 -14.82 -14.72
CA ILE A 331 -14.73 -13.72 -14.90
C ILE A 331 -15.40 -13.84 -16.25
N SER A 332 -16.72 -13.96 -16.23
CA SER A 332 -17.57 -13.97 -17.41
C SER A 332 -18.05 -12.56 -17.73
N THR A 333 -17.91 -12.19 -19.01
CA THR A 333 -18.28 -10.86 -19.53
C THR A 333 -19.18 -10.97 -20.76
N PRO A 334 -20.03 -9.96 -21.05
CA PRO A 334 -20.82 -9.92 -22.28
C PRO A 334 -19.95 -9.80 -23.54
N ALA A 335 -20.55 -10.01 -24.71
CA ALA A 335 -19.84 -9.99 -26.00
C ALA A 335 -19.33 -8.59 -26.35
N LEU A 336 -20.15 -7.57 -26.06
CA LEU A 336 -19.83 -6.16 -26.22
C LEU A 336 -19.70 -5.55 -24.81
N ALA A 337 -18.67 -4.72 -24.61
CA ALA A 337 -18.46 -4.08 -23.32
C ALA A 337 -19.59 -3.11 -22.93
N ALA A 338 -20.28 -2.51 -23.90
CA ALA A 338 -21.41 -1.60 -23.65
C ALA A 338 -22.60 -2.31 -22.97
N ASP A 339 -22.77 -3.60 -23.25
CA ASP A 339 -23.85 -4.40 -22.63
C ASP A 339 -23.55 -4.70 -21.14
N ALA A 340 -22.33 -4.38 -20.66
CA ALA A 340 -21.97 -4.58 -19.26
C ALA A 340 -22.75 -3.66 -18.33
N VAL A 341 -23.18 -2.49 -18.78
CA VAL A 341 -23.90 -1.48 -17.98
C VAL A 341 -25.21 -2.03 -17.40
N ASP A 342 -25.89 -2.87 -18.17
CA ASP A 342 -27.17 -3.48 -17.76
C ASP A 342 -26.97 -4.80 -16.97
N SER A 343 -25.74 -5.12 -16.56
CA SER A 343 -25.40 -6.43 -15.99
C SER A 343 -24.25 -6.37 -14.96
N HIS A 344 -24.11 -7.44 -14.19
CA HIS A 344 -22.94 -7.65 -13.34
C HIS A 344 -21.92 -8.57 -14.03
N LEU A 345 -20.64 -8.41 -13.69
CA LEU A 345 -19.59 -9.33 -14.12
C LEU A 345 -19.63 -10.57 -13.25
N VAL A 346 -19.56 -11.77 -13.81
CA VAL A 346 -19.82 -12.99 -13.04
C VAL A 346 -18.53 -13.75 -12.78
N ALA A 347 -18.14 -13.89 -11.53
CA ALA A 347 -17.02 -14.70 -11.08
C ALA A 347 -17.44 -16.16 -10.83
N THR A 348 -16.64 -17.10 -11.31
CA THR A 348 -16.80 -18.54 -11.05
C THR A 348 -15.44 -19.16 -10.70
N PRO A 349 -15.33 -20.00 -9.66
CA PRO A 349 -14.06 -20.60 -9.28
C PRO A 349 -13.45 -21.46 -10.39
N VAL A 350 -12.12 -21.42 -10.54
CA VAL A 350 -11.41 -22.38 -11.41
C VAL A 350 -11.39 -23.75 -10.73
N CYS A 351 -11.92 -24.77 -11.43
CA CYS A 351 -12.04 -26.13 -10.91
C CYS A 351 -10.65 -26.78 -10.71
N ARG A 352 -10.46 -27.52 -9.61
CA ARG A 352 -9.26 -28.35 -9.36
C ARG A 352 -9.36 -29.68 -10.09
N SER A 353 -8.20 -30.26 -10.41
CA SER A 353 -8.14 -31.60 -11.03
C SER A 353 -8.30 -32.75 -10.02
N SER A 354 -8.24 -32.46 -8.70
CA SER A 354 -8.37 -33.43 -7.60
C SER A 354 -9.37 -32.99 -6.51
N GLU A 355 -9.93 -33.96 -5.77
CA GLU A 355 -10.85 -33.77 -4.64
C GLU A 355 -10.17 -33.31 -3.33
N THR A 356 -8.90 -32.88 -3.35
CA THR A 356 -8.21 -32.51 -2.10
C THR A 356 -8.42 -31.04 -1.70
N ARG A 357 -9.11 -30.92 -0.55
CA ARG A 357 -9.43 -29.79 0.34
C ARG A 357 -9.96 -28.48 -0.26
N PRO A 358 -11.19 -28.05 0.08
CA PRO A 358 -11.67 -26.73 -0.28
C PRO A 358 -10.71 -25.64 0.22
N GLY A 359 -10.43 -24.65 -0.63
CA GLY A 359 -9.78 -23.42 -0.20
C GLY A 359 -10.78 -22.53 0.53
N VAL A 360 -10.30 -21.70 1.45
CA VAL A 360 -11.13 -20.75 2.18
C VAL A 360 -11.26 -19.46 1.37
N GLY A 361 -12.43 -19.22 0.76
CA GLY A 361 -12.72 -17.98 0.05
C GLY A 361 -12.52 -16.73 0.92
N PHE A 362 -12.16 -15.61 0.30
CA PHE A 362 -11.74 -14.34 0.95
C PHE A 362 -12.54 -13.89 2.18
N GLN A 363 -13.86 -14.00 2.10
CA GLN A 363 -14.75 -13.52 3.16
C GLN A 363 -14.54 -14.23 4.49
N HIS A 364 -14.04 -15.46 4.41
CA HIS A 364 -13.72 -16.28 5.55
C HIS A 364 -12.29 -15.99 5.96
N ILE A 365 -11.38 -15.59 5.07
CA ILE A 365 -10.07 -15.05 5.46
C ILE A 365 -10.24 -13.83 6.39
N TYR A 366 -11.21 -12.97 6.11
CA TYR A 366 -11.52 -11.84 6.99
C TYR A 366 -12.07 -12.31 8.35
N LEU A 367 -13.08 -13.20 8.37
CA LEU A 367 -13.63 -13.75 9.62
C LEU A 367 -12.57 -14.54 10.39
N PHE A 368 -11.69 -15.20 9.65
CA PHE A 368 -10.60 -16.04 10.14
C PHE A 368 -9.54 -15.19 10.77
N LEU A 369 -9.11 -14.11 10.10
CA LEU A 369 -8.23 -13.10 10.68
C LEU A 369 -8.89 -12.45 11.88
N HIS A 370 -10.16 -12.08 11.81
CA HIS A 370 -10.90 -11.54 12.96
C HIS A 370 -10.91 -12.49 14.17
N ASP A 371 -11.23 -13.77 13.96
CA ASP A 371 -11.19 -14.80 15.01
C ASP A 371 -9.77 -15.04 15.52
N LEU A 372 -8.77 -15.01 14.64
CA LEU A 372 -7.35 -15.10 14.98
C LEU A 372 -6.94 -13.98 15.95
N HIS A 373 -7.31 -12.72 15.64
CA HIS A 373 -7.02 -11.57 16.48
C HIS A 373 -7.71 -11.71 17.85
N ARG A 374 -9.00 -12.07 17.86
CA ARG A 374 -9.77 -12.33 19.10
C ARG A 374 -9.11 -13.41 19.97
N MET A 375 -8.63 -14.49 19.35
CA MET A 375 -8.05 -15.65 20.03
C MET A 375 -6.63 -15.43 20.54
N ALA A 376 -5.81 -14.64 19.82
CA ALA A 376 -4.46 -14.29 20.23
C ALA A 376 -4.42 -13.40 21.49
N GLY A 377 -5.57 -12.98 22.02
CA GLY A 377 -5.66 -12.08 23.17
C GLY A 377 -5.14 -10.67 22.87
N CYS A 378 -4.92 -10.36 21.60
CA CYS A 378 -4.66 -9.01 21.13
C CYS A 378 -6.02 -8.32 21.02
N ASP A 379 -6.21 -7.22 21.76
CA ASP A 379 -7.34 -6.33 21.48
C ASP A 379 -7.20 -5.90 20.02
N ASN A 380 -8.20 -6.26 19.21
CA ASN A 380 -8.35 -5.63 17.91
C ASN A 380 -8.68 -4.16 18.21
N GLU A 381 -7.79 -3.22 17.87
CA GLU A 381 -8.04 -1.76 18.04
C GLU A 381 -9.30 -1.28 17.30
N PHE A 382 -9.91 -2.19 16.54
CA PHE A 382 -11.18 -2.03 15.89
C PHE A 382 -12.16 -3.03 16.54
N SER A 383 -12.95 -2.49 17.49
CA SER A 383 -14.04 -3.16 18.21
C SER A 383 -15.12 -3.74 17.27
N SER A 384 -16.21 -4.33 17.79
CA SER A 384 -17.35 -4.85 17.01
C SER A 384 -17.98 -3.91 15.96
N GLN A 385 -17.54 -2.65 15.88
CA GLN A 385 -17.92 -1.66 14.86
C GLN A 385 -16.91 -1.52 13.72
N ASN A 386 -15.68 -2.04 13.82
CA ASN A 386 -14.69 -1.95 12.77
C ASN A 386 -13.79 -3.21 12.78
N PRO A 387 -13.53 -3.88 11.66
CA PRO A 387 -12.89 -5.19 11.71
C PRO A 387 -11.35 -5.15 11.65
N ALA A 388 -10.72 -6.33 11.82
CA ALA A 388 -9.31 -6.52 11.48
C ALA A 388 -8.99 -5.92 10.08
N PRO A 389 -7.83 -5.27 9.91
CA PRO A 389 -7.50 -4.63 8.65
C PRO A 389 -7.43 -5.68 7.55
N TYR A 390 -8.26 -5.49 6.51
CA TYR A 390 -8.27 -6.38 5.36
C TYR A 390 -6.85 -6.50 4.77
N PRO A 391 -6.52 -7.61 4.08
CA PRO A 391 -5.28 -7.75 3.32
C PRO A 391 -4.91 -6.55 2.43
N HIS A 392 -5.93 -5.90 1.85
CA HIS A 392 -5.72 -4.67 1.10
C HIS A 392 -5.31 -3.49 1.99
N HIS A 393 -5.90 -3.34 3.18
CA HIS A 393 -5.51 -2.32 4.15
C HIS A 393 -4.07 -2.50 4.59
N GLN A 394 -3.64 -3.73 4.91
CA GLN A 394 -2.24 -4.02 5.27
C GLN A 394 -1.27 -3.62 4.15
N PHE A 395 -1.62 -3.91 2.90
CA PHE A 395 -0.82 -3.50 1.74
C PHE A 395 -0.81 -1.97 1.54
N PHE A 396 -1.96 -1.30 1.66
CA PHE A 396 -2.01 0.15 1.50
C PHE A 396 -1.33 0.87 2.66
N GLU A 397 -1.51 0.42 3.89
CA GLU A 397 -0.79 0.91 5.08
C GLU A 397 0.72 0.73 4.90
N TYR A 398 1.18 -0.45 4.46
CA TYR A 398 2.57 -0.67 4.06
C TYR A 398 3.03 0.41 3.05
N MET A 399 2.24 0.64 2.00
CA MET A 399 2.56 1.66 0.98
C MET A 399 2.54 3.10 1.54
N PHE A 400 1.62 3.44 2.43
CA PHE A 400 1.56 4.76 3.05
C PHE A 400 2.75 4.96 4.00
N ARG A 401 3.06 3.97 4.84
CA ARG A 401 4.14 4.06 5.81
C ARG A 401 5.52 4.10 5.15
N GLU A 402 5.78 3.19 4.21
CA GLU A 402 7.09 3.09 3.56
C GLU A 402 7.37 4.25 2.58
N TYR A 403 6.32 4.77 1.94
CA TYR A 403 6.49 5.73 0.85
C TYR A 403 6.00 7.15 1.18
N LEU A 404 5.24 7.32 2.27
CA LEU A 404 4.74 8.62 2.77
C LEU A 404 5.08 8.86 4.26
N GLY A 405 5.86 7.99 4.92
CA GLY A 405 6.35 8.16 6.29
C GLY A 405 7.38 9.29 6.49
N LEU A 406 8.01 9.34 7.68
CA LEU A 406 9.04 10.34 8.01
C LEU A 406 10.19 10.31 6.98
N ARG A 407 10.68 11.51 6.60
CA ARG A 407 11.67 11.68 5.52
C ARG A 407 12.98 12.23 6.06
N PRO A 408 14.13 11.88 5.46
CA PRO A 408 15.41 12.52 5.77
C PRO A 408 15.33 14.04 5.62
N GLY A 409 15.71 14.77 6.65
CA GLY A 409 15.68 16.24 6.63
C GLY A 409 15.75 16.87 8.00
N LEU A 410 15.43 18.17 8.05
CA LEU A 410 15.47 18.98 9.27
C LEU A 410 14.11 19.02 9.96
N TYR A 411 14.04 18.58 11.21
CA TYR A 411 12.84 18.58 12.04
C TYR A 411 13.00 19.58 13.19
N VAL A 412 12.23 20.66 13.15
CA VAL A 412 12.47 21.81 14.03
C VAL A 412 11.67 21.65 15.31
N PRO A 413 12.32 21.60 16.50
CA PRO A 413 11.62 21.71 17.77
C PRO A 413 11.09 23.14 17.96
N LEU A 414 9.78 23.26 18.10
CA LEU A 414 9.12 24.55 18.30
C LEU A 414 9.21 25.01 19.75
N LEU A 415 9.28 26.32 19.92
CA LEU A 415 9.18 26.98 21.21
C LEU A 415 7.72 27.13 21.64
N ALA A 416 7.48 27.10 22.95
CA ALA A 416 6.26 27.65 23.53
C ALA A 416 6.42 29.17 23.69
N PHE A 417 5.35 29.92 23.43
CA PHE A 417 5.35 31.37 23.57
C PHE A 417 4.30 31.78 24.59
N PHE A 418 4.61 32.78 25.41
CA PHE A 418 3.75 33.24 26.49
C PHE A 418 3.63 34.76 26.48
N SER A 419 2.49 35.25 26.95
CA SER A 419 2.30 36.67 27.22
C SER A 419 3.23 37.12 28.34
N PRO A 420 4.04 38.19 28.17
CA PRO A 420 4.90 38.70 29.24
C PRO A 420 4.11 39.33 30.39
N GLU A 421 2.82 39.64 30.19
CA GLU A 421 1.97 40.26 31.20
C GLU A 421 1.15 39.23 31.99
N THR A 422 0.63 38.21 31.33
CA THR A 422 -0.30 37.23 31.93
C THR A 422 0.32 35.86 32.14
N GLU A 423 1.50 35.59 31.57
CA GLU A 423 2.15 34.27 31.51
C GLU A 423 1.29 33.19 30.81
N GLU A 424 0.17 33.57 30.20
CA GLU A 424 -0.69 32.66 29.44
C GLU A 424 -0.08 32.34 28.08
N LEU A 425 -0.36 31.14 27.58
CA LEU A 425 0.05 30.67 26.26
C LEU A 425 -0.39 31.63 25.13
N ASP A 426 0.58 32.15 24.37
CA ASP A 426 0.36 32.94 23.16
C ASP A 426 0.29 32.04 21.92
N GLU A 427 -0.91 31.50 21.69
CA GLU A 427 -1.21 30.66 20.54
C GLU A 427 -1.00 31.38 19.19
N SER A 428 -1.19 32.70 19.15
CA SER A 428 -1.04 33.46 17.91
C SER A 428 0.42 33.48 17.45
N THR A 429 1.36 33.62 18.38
CA THR A 429 2.79 33.56 18.10
C THR A 429 3.24 32.13 17.82
N VAL A 430 2.71 31.12 18.53
CA VAL A 430 2.93 29.70 18.20
C VAL A 430 2.55 29.41 16.75
N ALA A 431 1.37 29.82 16.31
CA ALA A 431 0.90 29.64 14.94
C ALA A 431 1.82 30.32 13.91
N GLN A 432 2.20 31.58 14.15
CA GLN A 432 3.10 32.33 13.26
C GLN A 432 4.48 31.68 13.17
N HIS A 433 5.01 31.21 14.30
CA HIS A 433 6.31 30.55 14.35
C HIS A 433 6.28 29.22 13.59
N ALA A 434 5.26 28.39 13.80
CA ALA A 434 5.08 27.13 13.08
C ALA A 434 5.03 27.34 11.55
N VAL A 435 4.23 28.31 11.08
CA VAL A 435 4.12 28.66 9.66
C VAL A 435 5.44 29.20 9.11
N ARG A 436 6.18 29.98 9.90
CA ARG A 436 7.51 30.46 9.52
C ARG A 436 8.49 29.30 9.31
N MET A 437 8.49 28.31 10.20
CA MET A 437 9.38 27.14 10.08
C MET A 437 9.01 26.26 8.88
N ALA A 438 7.70 26.05 8.65
CA ALA A 438 7.23 25.35 7.46
C ALA A 438 7.70 26.05 6.17
N LYS A 439 7.52 27.38 6.06
CA LYS A 439 7.99 28.18 4.92
C LYS A 439 9.50 28.19 4.75
N ALA A 440 10.26 27.95 5.82
CA ALA A 440 11.72 27.85 5.77
C ALA A 440 12.23 26.48 5.27
N GLY A 441 11.33 25.52 5.02
CA GLY A 441 11.68 24.19 4.49
C GLY A 441 11.89 23.12 5.56
N ALA A 442 11.35 23.29 6.76
CA ALA A 442 11.33 22.21 7.76
C ALA A 442 10.62 20.96 7.20
N MET A 443 11.20 19.78 7.43
CA MET A 443 10.62 18.46 7.08
C MET A 443 9.70 17.86 8.11
N GLY A 444 9.65 18.47 9.29
CA GLY A 444 8.61 18.26 10.28
C GLY A 444 8.81 19.24 11.43
N LEU A 445 7.80 19.36 12.26
CA LEU A 445 7.82 20.21 13.45
C LEU A 445 7.67 19.32 14.68
N ILE A 446 8.47 19.59 15.70
CA ILE A 446 8.41 18.87 16.97
C ILE A 446 7.80 19.81 18.01
N THR A 447 6.61 19.50 18.50
CA THR A 447 6.02 20.18 19.67
C THR A 447 6.38 19.43 20.94
N GLN A 448 6.28 20.11 22.09
CA GLN A 448 6.45 19.45 23.39
C GLN A 448 7.82 18.76 23.59
N GLY A 449 8.86 19.22 22.89
CA GLY A 449 10.24 18.85 23.18
C GLY A 449 10.80 19.63 24.38
N THR A 450 12.06 19.37 24.73
CA THR A 450 12.76 20.12 25.79
C THR A 450 12.79 21.63 25.51
N TYR A 451 13.03 22.03 24.26
CA TYR A 451 12.98 23.45 23.83
C TYR A 451 11.56 24.04 23.85
N GLY A 452 10.52 23.20 23.74
CA GLY A 452 9.13 23.61 23.85
C GLY A 452 8.65 23.71 25.30
N GLU A 453 9.57 23.62 26.27
CA GLU A 453 9.29 23.75 27.71
C GLU A 453 8.23 22.78 28.23
N ALA A 454 8.15 21.58 27.66
CA ALA A 454 7.10 20.59 28.00
C ALA A 454 7.00 20.28 29.51
N ALA A 455 8.11 20.37 30.25
CA ALA A 455 8.13 20.16 31.70
C ALA A 455 7.49 21.28 32.53
N HIS A 456 7.26 22.46 31.93
CA HIS A 456 6.63 23.62 32.56
C HIS A 456 5.15 23.79 32.19
N LEU A 457 4.64 22.95 31.28
CA LEU A 457 3.30 23.08 30.70
C LEU A 457 2.31 22.09 31.32
N SER A 458 1.07 22.54 31.53
CA SER A 458 -0.06 21.64 31.82
C SER A 458 -0.43 20.80 30.59
N HIS A 459 -1.04 19.62 30.79
CA HIS A 459 -1.47 18.76 29.68
C HIS A 459 -2.38 19.49 28.68
N THR A 460 -3.25 20.38 29.18
CA THR A 460 -4.12 21.22 28.35
C THR A 460 -3.34 22.20 27.47
N GLU A 461 -2.30 22.85 28.01
CA GLU A 461 -1.45 23.74 27.22
C GLU A 461 -0.64 22.97 26.17
N ARG A 462 -0.15 21.78 26.53
CA ARG A 462 0.55 20.89 25.60
C ARG A 462 -0.32 20.52 24.40
N ALA A 463 -1.59 20.17 24.66
CA ALA A 463 -2.59 19.88 23.64
C ALA A 463 -2.89 21.12 22.77
N ARG A 464 -3.10 22.29 23.38
CA ARG A 464 -3.36 23.56 22.66
C ARG A 464 -2.22 23.91 21.70
N ILE A 465 -0.96 23.84 22.14
CA ILE A 465 0.20 24.11 21.26
C ILE A 465 0.21 23.17 20.05
N THR A 466 -0.01 21.87 20.27
CA THR A 466 0.01 20.87 19.20
C THR A 466 -1.12 21.12 18.20
N ARG A 467 -2.34 21.33 18.69
CA ARG A 467 -3.52 21.66 17.87
C ARG A 467 -3.30 22.93 17.06
N THR A 468 -2.81 23.99 17.71
CA THR A 468 -2.56 25.29 17.07
C THR A 468 -1.46 25.19 16.02
N THR A 469 -0.39 24.43 16.30
CA THR A 469 0.66 24.13 15.32
C THR A 469 0.06 23.42 14.10
N ARG A 470 -0.66 22.31 14.30
CA ARG A 470 -1.27 21.51 13.23
C ARG A 470 -2.23 22.35 12.39
N HIS A 471 -3.14 23.09 13.02
CA HIS A 471 -4.11 23.95 12.33
C HIS A 471 -3.41 25.04 11.53
N ALA A 472 -2.43 25.72 12.12
CA ALA A 472 -1.74 26.84 11.48
C ALA A 472 -0.97 26.40 10.23
N VAL A 473 -0.21 25.30 10.31
CA VAL A 473 0.56 24.82 9.15
C VAL A 473 -0.34 24.23 8.07
N ALA A 474 -1.45 23.58 8.44
CA ALA A 474 -2.45 23.13 7.45
C ALA A 474 -3.09 24.33 6.72
N ALA A 475 -3.54 25.35 7.46
CA ALA A 475 -4.13 26.56 6.89
C ALA A 475 -3.15 27.36 6.02
N ALA A 476 -1.84 27.22 6.27
CA ALA A 476 -0.79 27.85 5.48
C ALA A 476 -0.35 27.04 4.24
N GLY A 477 -1.02 25.92 3.94
CA GLY A 477 -0.75 25.09 2.76
C GLY A 477 0.15 23.88 3.01
N TYR A 478 0.47 23.55 4.26
CA TYR A 478 1.35 22.41 4.61
C TYR A 478 0.62 21.32 5.43
N PRO A 479 -0.53 20.78 4.97
CA PRO A 479 -1.30 19.79 5.73
C PRO A 479 -0.53 18.49 6.00
N GLN A 480 0.43 18.14 5.14
CA GLN A 480 1.23 16.93 5.25
C GLN A 480 2.53 17.08 6.05
N LEU A 481 2.87 18.30 6.51
CA LEU A 481 4.06 18.49 7.32
C LEU A 481 3.90 17.68 8.63
N PRO A 482 4.77 16.69 8.91
CA PRO A 482 4.68 15.90 10.13
C PRO A 482 4.78 16.78 11.36
N VAL A 483 3.83 16.60 12.28
CA VAL A 483 3.89 17.17 13.63
C VAL A 483 4.18 16.02 14.58
N ILE A 484 5.35 16.07 15.22
CA ILE A 484 5.80 15.11 16.22
C ILE A 484 5.58 15.73 17.60
N ALA A 485 4.84 15.08 18.49
CA ALA A 485 4.58 15.59 19.83
C ALA A 485 5.42 14.84 20.88
N GLY A 486 6.13 15.57 21.73
CA GLY A 486 6.74 14.99 22.92
C GLY A 486 5.68 14.45 23.88
N CYS A 487 5.74 13.15 24.17
CA CYS A 487 4.75 12.44 24.99
C CYS A 487 5.36 11.75 26.23
N GLY A 488 6.67 11.83 26.42
CA GLY A 488 7.34 11.19 27.58
C GLY A 488 6.81 11.70 28.92
N ALA A 489 6.56 10.75 29.83
CA ALA A 489 6.15 11.00 31.21
C ALA A 489 6.78 9.99 32.19
N PRO A 490 6.73 10.23 33.52
CA PRO A 490 7.30 9.31 34.50
C PRO A 490 6.71 7.90 34.55
N SER A 491 5.48 7.71 34.04
CA SER A 491 4.78 6.42 34.02
C SER A 491 4.31 6.03 32.62
N THR A 492 4.18 4.72 32.36
CA THR A 492 3.65 4.19 31.09
C THR A 492 2.24 4.69 30.83
N SER A 493 1.35 4.63 31.83
CA SER A 493 -0.05 5.05 31.68
C SER A 493 -0.20 6.53 31.32
N GLU A 494 0.57 7.41 31.95
CA GLU A 494 0.55 8.84 31.64
C GLU A 494 1.18 9.12 30.27
N THR A 495 2.22 8.37 29.90
CA THR A 495 2.81 8.47 28.55
C THR A 495 1.77 8.12 27.48
N LEU A 496 0.98 7.07 27.69
CA LEU A 496 -0.11 6.66 26.80
C LEU A 496 -1.24 7.70 26.74
N GLU A 497 -1.64 8.27 27.88
CA GLU A 497 -2.61 9.38 27.91
C GLU A 497 -2.12 10.55 27.06
N LEU A 498 -0.83 10.90 27.16
CA LEU A 498 -0.24 11.98 26.37
C LEU A 498 -0.15 11.63 24.88
N CYS A 499 0.14 10.38 24.51
CA CYS A 499 0.07 9.92 23.13
C CYS A 499 -1.34 10.06 22.55
N GLN A 500 -2.37 9.68 23.31
CA GLN A 500 -3.77 9.83 22.92
C GLN A 500 -4.14 11.31 22.72
N VAL A 501 -3.81 12.17 23.67
CA VAL A 501 -4.06 13.62 23.58
C VAL A 501 -3.30 14.24 22.40
N ALA A 502 -2.09 13.77 22.12
CA ALA A 502 -1.31 14.22 20.97
C ALA A 502 -1.98 13.86 19.63
N PHE A 503 -2.45 12.62 19.51
CA PHE A 503 -3.21 12.16 18.34
C PHE A 503 -4.48 12.99 18.11
N GLU A 504 -5.28 13.18 19.16
CA GLU A 504 -6.49 14.02 19.11
C GLU A 504 -6.20 15.49 18.81
N SER A 505 -4.98 15.95 19.12
CA SER A 505 -4.49 17.29 18.79
C SER A 505 -3.90 17.39 17.37
N GLY A 506 -3.86 16.28 16.63
CA GLY A 506 -3.41 16.21 15.25
C GLY A 506 -1.90 16.04 15.07
N ALA A 507 -1.20 15.51 16.08
CA ALA A 507 0.15 14.99 15.90
C ALA A 507 0.09 13.66 15.13
N GLY A 508 1.06 13.44 14.23
CA GLY A 508 1.20 12.19 13.49
C GLY A 508 2.18 11.21 14.12
N TYR A 509 3.00 11.67 15.09
CA TYR A 509 4.04 10.88 15.73
C TYR A 509 4.26 11.33 17.17
N ALA A 510 4.66 10.41 18.04
CA ALA A 510 5.06 10.69 19.41
C ALA A 510 6.58 10.63 19.57
N LEU A 511 7.13 11.49 20.43
CA LEU A 511 8.54 11.49 20.82
C LEU A 511 8.64 11.23 22.33
N VAL A 512 9.24 10.11 22.72
CA VAL A 512 9.14 9.60 24.10
C VAL A 512 10.53 9.45 24.73
N LEU A 513 10.74 10.15 25.85
CA LEU A 513 11.96 10.01 26.67
C LEU A 513 11.87 8.72 27.51
N PRO A 514 13.01 8.09 27.86
CA PRO A 514 12.99 7.04 28.87
C PRO A 514 12.56 7.65 30.21
N PRO A 515 11.77 6.91 31.02
CA PRO A 515 11.44 7.35 32.36
C PRO A 515 12.73 7.49 33.17
N SER A 516 12.82 8.52 34.01
CA SER A 516 14.08 8.87 34.70
C SER A 516 13.97 9.00 36.21
N THR A 517 12.76 9.17 36.76
CA THR A 517 12.51 9.38 38.20
C THR A 517 13.15 8.31 39.07
N TYR A 518 13.03 7.04 38.68
CA TYR A 518 13.62 5.89 39.38
C TYR A 518 14.75 5.25 38.57
N LYS A 519 15.60 6.05 37.90
CA LYS A 519 16.65 5.56 36.99
C LYS A 519 17.52 4.42 37.51
N ALA A 520 17.80 4.36 38.81
CA ALA A 520 18.56 3.25 39.42
C ALA A 520 17.84 1.88 39.33
N GLN A 521 16.52 1.88 39.15
CA GLN A 521 15.66 0.70 39.04
C GLN A 521 15.28 0.37 37.59
N TYR A 522 15.59 1.25 36.64
CA TYR A 522 15.29 1.08 35.22
C TYR A 522 16.42 0.35 34.52
N THR A 523 16.48 -0.97 34.74
CA THR A 523 17.36 -1.88 34.01
C THR A 523 17.03 -1.85 32.52
N LEU A 524 18.00 -2.14 31.64
CA LEU A 524 17.78 -2.19 30.19
C LEU A 524 16.54 -3.01 29.76
N PRO A 525 16.28 -4.23 30.28
CA PRO A 525 15.07 -4.97 29.91
C PRO A 525 13.76 -4.24 30.24
N ARG A 526 13.73 -3.48 31.35
CA ARG A 526 12.56 -2.69 31.76
C ARG A 526 12.38 -1.46 30.88
N LEU A 527 13.48 -0.83 30.46
CA LEU A 527 13.42 0.29 29.52
C LEU A 527 12.92 -0.16 28.15
N LYS A 528 13.37 -1.33 27.68
CA LYS A 528 12.85 -1.92 26.44
C LYS A 528 11.36 -2.20 26.53
N ALA A 529 10.93 -2.93 27.57
CA ALA A 529 9.53 -3.20 27.83
C ALA A 529 8.69 -1.92 27.90
N TYR A 530 9.19 -0.86 28.56
CA TYR A 530 8.51 0.44 28.57
C TYR A 530 8.25 1.00 27.16
N PHE A 531 9.26 0.99 26.28
CA PHE A 531 9.08 1.50 24.91
C PHE A 531 8.18 0.60 24.07
N GLU A 532 8.28 -0.71 24.24
CA GLU A 532 7.41 -1.69 23.58
C GLU A 532 5.95 -1.53 24.06
N ASP A 533 5.70 -1.42 25.37
CA ASP A 533 4.38 -1.17 25.95
C ASP A 533 3.77 0.14 25.43
N VAL A 534 4.58 1.22 25.40
CA VAL A 534 4.12 2.52 24.88
C VAL A 534 3.83 2.45 23.39
N ALA A 535 4.72 1.82 22.60
CA ALA A 535 4.55 1.70 21.17
C ALA A 535 3.38 0.78 20.81
N GLY A 536 3.15 -0.28 21.58
CA GLY A 536 2.05 -1.23 21.35
C GLY A 536 0.66 -0.65 21.61
N ALA A 537 0.53 0.36 22.47
CA ALA A 537 -0.75 0.97 22.83
C ALA A 537 -0.92 2.44 22.39
N SER A 538 0.07 3.01 21.70
CA SER A 538 0.01 4.39 21.20
C SER A 538 -0.74 4.45 19.87
N PRO A 539 -1.75 5.34 19.71
CA PRO A 539 -2.51 5.50 18.46
C PRO A 539 -1.70 6.13 17.32
N ILE A 540 -0.45 6.55 17.61
CA ILE A 540 0.48 7.14 16.65
C ILE A 540 1.88 6.53 16.81
N PRO A 541 2.68 6.45 15.74
CA PRO A 541 4.03 5.89 15.82
C PRO A 541 4.97 6.67 16.73
N VAL A 542 5.85 5.94 17.39
CA VAL A 542 6.69 6.43 18.49
C VAL A 542 8.16 6.50 18.05
N LEU A 543 8.81 7.61 18.40
CA LEU A 543 10.25 7.79 18.33
C LEU A 543 10.85 7.77 19.72
N VAL A 544 11.92 6.99 19.90
CA VAL A 544 12.69 6.97 21.13
C VAL A 544 13.51 8.25 21.23
N TYR A 545 13.33 9.02 22.30
CA TYR A 545 14.12 10.22 22.57
C TYR A 545 15.23 9.89 23.57
N ASN A 546 16.47 9.76 23.11
CA ASN A 546 17.62 9.55 23.97
C ASN A 546 18.29 10.89 24.32
N TYR A 547 18.05 11.41 25.54
CA TYR A 547 18.64 12.66 26.02
C TYR A 547 19.20 12.54 27.46
N PRO A 548 20.40 11.94 27.63
CA PRO A 548 20.96 11.63 28.95
C PRO A 548 21.24 12.84 29.83
N ALA A 549 21.51 14.02 29.24
CA ALA A 549 21.75 15.23 30.04
C ALA A 549 20.50 15.65 30.83
N VAL A 550 19.30 15.29 30.36
CA VAL A 550 18.02 15.57 31.03
C VAL A 550 17.57 14.37 31.88
N THR A 551 17.67 13.15 31.35
CA THR A 551 17.12 11.95 32.00
C THR A 551 18.11 11.28 32.95
N GLY A 552 19.41 11.46 32.74
CA GLY A 552 20.46 10.64 33.37
C GLY A 552 20.39 9.16 32.99
N VAL A 553 19.63 8.81 31.95
CA VAL A 553 19.49 7.47 31.38
C VAL A 553 19.96 7.55 29.94
N ASP A 554 20.91 6.71 29.58
CA ASP A 554 21.48 6.66 28.24
C ASP A 554 21.26 5.28 27.63
N LEU A 555 20.62 5.25 26.46
CA LEU A 555 20.43 4.04 25.68
C LEU A 555 21.59 3.89 24.69
N ASP A 556 22.20 2.71 24.63
CA ASP A 556 23.25 2.42 23.64
C ASP A 556 22.66 2.10 22.25
N ALA A 557 23.53 2.02 21.25
CA ALA A 557 23.11 1.82 19.86
C ALA A 557 22.45 0.44 19.68
N GLU A 558 22.96 -0.58 20.38
CA GLU A 558 22.49 -1.95 20.36
C GLU A 558 21.07 -2.06 20.95
N THR A 559 20.81 -1.36 22.06
CA THR A 559 19.47 -1.26 22.66
C THR A 559 18.51 -0.55 21.71
N LEU A 560 18.90 0.59 21.14
CA LEU A 560 18.07 1.32 20.18
C LEU A 560 17.80 0.50 18.91
N ALA A 561 18.80 -0.20 18.38
CA ALA A 561 18.65 -1.07 17.22
C ALA A 561 17.73 -2.26 17.51
N SER A 562 17.78 -2.83 18.73
CA SER A 562 16.86 -3.91 19.11
C SER A 562 15.41 -3.45 19.18
N LEU A 563 15.16 -2.18 19.47
CA LEU A 563 13.82 -1.59 19.47
C LEU A 563 13.30 -1.34 18.05
N ALA A 564 14.18 -1.25 17.05
CA ALA A 564 13.79 -1.04 15.65
C ALA A 564 13.00 -2.20 15.04
N GLY A 565 12.97 -3.37 15.69
CA GLY A 565 12.13 -4.49 15.29
C GLY A 565 10.63 -4.28 15.54
N HIS A 566 10.26 -3.35 16.42
CA HIS A 566 8.85 -3.12 16.77
C HIS A 566 8.15 -2.24 15.71
N PRO A 567 6.96 -2.62 15.21
CA PRO A 567 6.24 -1.87 14.18
C PRO A 567 6.09 -0.40 14.46
N ASN A 568 5.66 -0.08 15.67
CA ASN A 568 5.30 1.28 16.01
C ASN A 568 6.47 2.08 16.58
N LEU A 569 7.70 1.52 16.61
CA LEU A 569 8.92 2.24 16.93
C LEU A 569 9.62 2.63 15.63
N VAL A 570 9.34 3.84 15.15
CA VAL A 570 9.73 4.30 13.79
C VAL A 570 10.99 5.15 13.79
N GLY A 571 11.67 5.27 14.93
CA GLY A 571 12.95 5.96 14.97
C GLY A 571 13.48 6.28 16.35
N ALA A 572 14.65 6.91 16.36
CA ALA A 572 15.28 7.41 17.56
C ALA A 572 15.89 8.81 17.34
N LYS A 573 15.68 9.71 18.29
CA LYS A 573 16.33 11.02 18.36
C LYS A 573 17.42 11.01 19.43
N LEU A 574 18.65 11.30 19.03
CA LEU A 574 19.83 11.23 19.87
C LEU A 574 20.33 12.64 20.20
N THR A 575 20.05 13.10 21.42
CA THR A 575 20.61 14.33 21.99
C THR A 575 21.65 13.98 23.06
N CYS A 576 22.65 13.16 22.66
CA CYS A 576 23.78 12.77 23.51
C CYS A 576 25.13 13.27 22.97
N ASN A 577 25.16 13.90 21.79
CA ASN A 577 26.35 14.36 21.09
C ASN A 577 27.43 13.27 20.87
N ASP A 578 27.01 12.00 20.85
CA ASP A 578 27.86 10.84 20.56
C ASP A 578 27.63 10.37 19.12
N MET A 579 28.43 10.91 18.21
CA MET A 579 28.36 10.56 16.79
C MET A 579 28.77 9.11 16.51
N GLY A 580 29.59 8.51 17.38
CA GLY A 580 29.97 7.11 17.26
C GLY A 580 28.77 6.19 17.50
N LYS A 581 27.94 6.53 18.50
CA LYS A 581 26.67 5.85 18.77
C LYS A 581 25.68 6.03 17.63
N LEU A 582 25.50 7.26 17.14
CA LEU A 582 24.61 7.52 16.01
C LEU A 582 25.02 6.68 14.80
N ASN A 583 26.30 6.73 14.39
CA ASN A 583 26.77 5.99 13.22
C ASN A 583 26.66 4.46 13.40
N ARG A 584 26.86 3.93 14.61
CA ARG A 584 26.62 2.51 14.92
C ARG A 584 25.14 2.14 14.77
N LEU A 585 24.25 3.00 15.26
CA LEU A 585 22.81 2.80 15.09
C LEU A 585 22.42 2.84 13.61
N VAL A 586 22.86 3.86 12.87
CA VAL A 586 22.64 4.00 11.42
C VAL A 586 23.10 2.75 10.67
N ALA A 587 24.30 2.23 10.97
CA ALA A 587 24.81 1.03 10.33
C ALA A 587 24.02 -0.24 10.70
N ALA A 588 23.42 -0.29 11.90
CA ALA A 588 22.66 -1.43 12.37
C ALA A 588 21.22 -1.45 11.82
N VAL A 589 20.61 -0.27 11.65
CA VAL A 589 19.20 -0.16 11.24
C VAL A 589 19.03 0.28 9.80
N GLU A 590 20.06 0.76 9.11
CA GLU A 590 19.99 1.21 7.71
C GLU A 590 18.82 2.17 7.46
N PRO A 591 18.80 3.37 8.10
CA PRO A 591 17.69 4.32 8.01
C PRO A 591 17.55 4.90 6.59
N ALA A 592 16.39 5.49 6.30
CA ALA A 592 16.20 6.20 5.04
C ALA A 592 17.21 7.33 4.89
N THR A 593 17.71 7.54 3.67
CA THR A 593 18.60 8.63 3.27
C THR A 593 18.02 9.39 2.07
N ALA A 594 18.62 10.52 1.70
CA ALA A 594 18.17 11.26 0.51
C ALA A 594 18.24 10.42 -0.79
N ALA A 595 19.07 9.37 -0.82
CA ALA A 595 19.27 8.51 -1.98
C ALA A 595 18.58 7.13 -1.86
N GLU A 596 18.41 6.63 -0.64
CA GLU A 596 18.00 5.24 -0.36
C GLU A 596 16.89 5.21 0.67
N ARG A 597 15.95 4.27 0.57
CA ARG A 597 14.73 4.27 1.40
C ARG A 597 14.88 3.70 2.81
N GLY A 598 15.95 2.96 3.07
CA GLY A 598 16.24 2.39 4.38
C GLY A 598 15.17 1.43 4.91
N SER A 599 15.21 1.17 6.22
CA SER A 599 14.41 0.15 6.94
C SER A 599 13.07 0.62 7.51
N GLY A 600 12.74 1.91 7.38
CA GLY A 600 11.58 2.51 8.07
C GLY A 600 11.86 2.94 9.53
N PHE A 601 13.06 2.70 10.07
CA PHE A 601 13.51 3.26 11.34
C PHE A 601 14.40 4.49 11.13
N MET A 602 13.91 5.67 11.49
CA MET A 602 14.62 6.94 11.28
C MET A 602 15.56 7.27 12.44
N CYS A 603 16.79 7.69 12.18
CA CYS A 603 17.65 8.26 13.23
C CYS A 603 17.67 9.79 13.11
N PHE A 604 17.65 10.48 14.25
CA PHE A 604 17.74 11.94 14.32
C PHE A 604 18.94 12.37 15.15
N GLY A 605 19.78 13.23 14.58
CA GLY A 605 20.70 14.04 15.35
C GLY A 605 19.93 15.08 16.18
N GLY A 606 20.40 15.32 17.40
CA GLY A 606 19.75 16.20 18.34
C GLY A 606 20.42 17.56 18.54
N SER A 607 21.40 17.92 17.70
CA SER A 607 22.26 19.09 17.90
C SER A 607 22.65 19.73 16.58
N ALA A 608 22.32 21.01 16.42
CA ALA A 608 22.67 21.80 15.24
C ALA A 608 24.18 21.78 14.92
N ASP A 609 25.06 21.68 15.92
CA ASP A 609 26.52 21.61 15.73
C ASP A 609 26.99 20.29 15.09
N ALA A 610 26.15 19.26 15.15
CA ALA A 610 26.39 17.95 14.57
C ALA A 610 25.64 17.73 13.23
N THR A 611 24.88 18.73 12.74
CA THR A 611 24.01 18.62 11.56
C THR A 611 24.70 17.97 10.37
N LEU A 612 25.92 18.44 10.02
CA LEU A 612 26.63 17.91 8.86
C LEU A 612 27.03 16.45 9.08
N GLN A 613 27.51 16.11 10.27
CA GLN A 613 27.97 14.78 10.63
C GLN A 613 26.80 13.79 10.69
N THR A 614 25.64 14.23 11.16
CA THR A 614 24.38 13.48 11.09
C THR A 614 23.97 13.25 9.64
N LEU A 615 23.91 14.29 8.81
CA LEU A 615 23.50 14.17 7.41
C LEU A 615 24.44 13.28 6.59
N VAL A 616 25.73 13.21 6.91
CA VAL A 616 26.70 12.28 6.30
C VAL A 616 26.35 10.81 6.57
N GLY A 617 25.72 10.52 7.71
CA GLY A 617 25.14 9.20 8.00
C GLY A 617 23.81 8.95 7.28
N GLY A 618 23.35 9.89 6.44
CA GLY A 618 22.10 9.78 5.68
C GLY A 618 20.85 10.04 6.50
N VAL A 619 20.95 10.63 7.68
CA VAL A 619 19.86 10.68 8.68
C VAL A 619 19.24 12.06 8.89
N CYS A 620 18.13 12.12 9.63
CA CYS A 620 17.45 13.38 9.97
C CYS A 620 18.22 14.17 11.02
N GLU A 621 18.02 15.49 11.07
CA GLU A 621 18.53 16.36 12.13
C GLU A 621 17.38 17.09 12.81
N THR A 622 17.54 17.42 14.09
CA THR A 622 16.71 18.42 14.74
C THR A 622 17.53 19.64 15.08
N GLY A 623 17.21 20.78 14.45
CA GLY A 623 17.98 22.03 14.56
C GLY A 623 17.18 23.18 15.11
#